data_AF-A0A0J1IPN7-F1
#
_entry.id   AF-A0A0J1IPN7-F1
#
_cell.length_a   1.000
_cell.length_b   1.000
_cell.length_c   1.000
_cell.angle_alpha   90.00
_cell.angle_beta   90.00
_cell.angle_gamma   90.00
#
_symmetry.space_group_name_H-M   'P 1'
#
loop_
_entity.id
_entity.type
_entity.pdbx_description
1 polymer ?
#
loop_
_entity_poly.entity_id
_entity_poly.type
_entity_poly.pdbx_seq_one_letter_code
_entity_poly.pdbx_strand_id
1 'polypeptide(L)' 'MTKSFYHFLMKFRHPEPNDQISEFANEAYLDHDFPKNSFDYDEISDYLELNGHYLPSMRIFDEAWEKYLFQEEKKNYSY' A
#
# COMPACT_ATOMS: atom_id res chain seq x y z
N MET A 1 7.16 -5.90 -11.90
CA MET A 1 7.18 -5.46 -10.49
C MET A 1 8.09 -6.40 -9.70
N THR A 2 9.00 -5.87 -8.89
CA THR A 2 9.95 -6.69 -8.10
C THR A 2 9.53 -6.87 -6.65
N LYS A 3 8.66 -5.99 -6.14
CA LYS A 3 8.11 -6.03 -4.79
C LYS A 3 6.61 -5.80 -4.87
N SER A 4 5.81 -6.57 -4.13
CA SER A 4 4.37 -6.35 -4.07
C SER A 4 4.05 -5.00 -3.41
N PHE A 5 2.82 -4.52 -3.62
CA PHE A 5 2.34 -3.29 -3.01
C PHE A 5 2.50 -3.33 -1.48
N TYR A 6 2.17 -4.46 -0.85
CA TYR A 6 2.38 -4.68 0.58
C TYR A 6 3.84 -4.44 1.00
N HIS A 7 4.80 -5.03 0.31
CA HIS A 7 6.23 -4.83 0.63
C HIS A 7 6.69 -3.38 0.43
N PHE A 8 6.08 -2.65 -0.50
CA PHE A 8 6.30 -1.22 -0.63
C PHE A 8 5.71 -0.47 0.59
N LEU A 9 4.47 -0.78 0.95
CA LEU A 9 3.73 -0.13 2.04
C LEU A 9 4.42 -0.32 3.40
N MET A 10 5.04 -1.49 3.64
CA MET A 10 5.79 -1.78 4.87
C MET A 10 6.95 -0.81 5.16
N LYS A 11 7.44 -0.07 4.16
CA LYS A 11 8.47 0.96 4.37
C LYS A 11 7.95 2.20 5.11
N PHE A 12 6.65 2.43 5.08
CA PHE A 12 5.98 3.59 5.69
C PHE A 12 5.48 3.31 7.10
N ARG A 13 5.67 2.09 7.61
CA ARG A 13 5.33 1.78 9.00
C ARG A 13 6.16 2.65 9.94
N HIS A 14 5.47 3.27 10.88
CA HIS A 14 6.09 4.13 11.88
C HIS A 14 5.37 3.99 13.22
N PRO A 15 6.09 3.89 14.36
CA PRO A 15 5.46 3.79 15.69
C PRO A 15 4.65 5.04 16.07
N GLU A 16 4.96 6.17 15.45
CA GLU A 16 4.25 7.45 15.61
C GLU A 16 3.90 7.98 14.20
N PRO A 17 2.81 7.50 13.58
CA PRO A 17 2.48 7.87 12.21
C PRO A 17 2.13 9.36 12.13
N ASN A 18 2.77 10.07 11.22
CA ASN A 18 2.55 11.52 11.00
C ASN A 18 1.77 11.82 9.71
N ASP A 19 1.48 10.79 8.91
CA ASP A 19 0.71 10.90 7.68
C ASP A 19 -0.24 9.70 7.51
N GLN A 20 -1.27 9.89 6.66
CA GLN A 20 -2.32 8.90 6.43
C GLN A 20 -1.79 7.61 5.81
N ILE A 21 -0.66 7.67 5.09
CA ILE A 21 -0.03 6.49 4.47
C ILE A 21 0.68 5.65 5.53
N SER A 22 1.28 6.28 6.54
CA SER A 22 1.90 5.59 7.67
C SER A 22 0.85 4.93 8.56
N GLU A 23 -0.29 5.60 8.78
CA GLU A 23 -1.45 5.00 9.44
C GLU A 23 -1.94 3.78 8.64
N PHE A 24 -2.17 3.94 7.34
CA PHE A 24 -2.56 2.84 6.45
C PHE A 24 -1.56 1.67 6.49
N ALA A 25 -0.26 1.96 6.49
CA ALA A 25 0.78 0.93 6.55
C ALA A 25 0.78 0.16 7.86
N ASN A 26 0.47 0.82 8.97
CA ASN A 26 0.35 0.16 10.28
C ASN A 26 -0.90 -0.72 10.33
N GLU A 27 -2.03 -0.23 9.86
CA GLU A 27 -3.28 -1.01 9.83
C GLU A 27 -3.17 -2.22 8.89
N ALA A 28 -2.65 -2.03 7.66
CA ALA A 28 -2.41 -3.12 6.71
C ALA A 28 -1.39 -4.16 7.23
N TYR A 29 -0.51 -3.78 8.16
CA TYR A 29 0.39 -4.73 8.82
C TYR A 29 -0.34 -5.58 9.87
N LEU A 30 -1.31 -5.01 10.57
CA LEU A 30 -2.16 -5.71 11.54
C LEU A 30 -3.20 -6.61 10.84
N ASP A 31 -3.55 -6.27 9.60
CA ASP A 31 -4.39 -7.08 8.75
C ASP A 31 -3.64 -8.33 8.24
N HIS A 32 -4.02 -9.49 8.77
CA HIS A 32 -3.42 -10.77 8.42
C HIS A 32 -3.89 -11.29 7.06
N ASP A 33 -5.11 -10.93 6.67
CA ASP A 33 -5.79 -11.39 5.45
C ASP A 33 -5.48 -10.49 4.25
N PHE A 34 -4.81 -9.34 4.49
CA PHE A 34 -4.35 -8.45 3.43
C PHE A 34 -3.62 -9.23 2.31
N PRO A 35 -3.87 -8.95 1.02
CA PRO A 35 -3.26 -9.66 -0.10
C PRO A 35 -1.77 -9.29 -0.28
N LYS A 36 -0.90 -9.86 0.56
CA LYS A 36 0.54 -9.50 0.67
C LYS A 36 1.36 -9.76 -0.60
N ASN A 37 0.89 -10.66 -1.46
CA ASN A 37 1.57 -11.06 -2.69
C ASN A 37 0.91 -10.48 -3.96
N SER A 38 -0.15 -9.68 -3.82
CA SER A 38 -0.78 -9.05 -4.97
C SER A 38 0.05 -7.88 -5.49
N PHE A 39 0.08 -7.75 -6.81
CA PHE A 39 0.68 -6.65 -7.55
C PHE A 39 -0.38 -5.91 -8.38
N ASP A 40 -1.62 -6.36 -8.30
CA ASP A 40 -2.73 -5.90 -9.12
C ASP A 40 -3.52 -4.84 -8.36
N TYR A 41 -3.85 -3.74 -9.04
CA TYR A 41 -4.57 -2.63 -8.43
C TYR A 41 -5.99 -3.04 -8.08
N ASP A 42 -6.68 -3.70 -9.01
CA ASP A 42 -8.09 -4.05 -8.88
C ASP A 42 -8.27 -5.07 -7.75
N GLU A 43 -7.39 -6.07 -7.66
CA GLU A 43 -7.43 -7.07 -6.57
C GLU A 43 -7.29 -6.45 -5.17
N ILE A 44 -6.38 -5.48 -5.02
CA ILE A 44 -6.17 -4.80 -3.73
C ILE A 44 -7.28 -3.80 -3.46
N SER A 45 -7.77 -3.10 -4.49
CA SER A 45 -8.90 -2.18 -4.40
C SER A 45 -10.16 -2.91 -3.93
N ASP A 46 -10.52 -4.00 -4.60
CA ASP A 46 -11.67 -4.83 -4.25
C ASP A 46 -11.57 -5.34 -2.80
N TYR A 47 -10.38 -5.78 -2.39
CA TYR A 47 -10.15 -6.20 -1.01
C TYR A 47 -10.40 -5.06 -0.01
N LEU A 48 -9.89 -3.86 -0.30
CA LEU A 48 -10.02 -2.68 0.58
C LEU A 48 -11.45 -2.15 0.64
N GLU A 49 -12.20 -2.19 -0.45
CA GLU A 49 -13.61 -1.80 -0.44
C GLU A 49 -14.46 -2.75 0.41
N LEU A 50 -14.11 -4.05 0.41
CA LEU A 50 -14.85 -5.07 1.15
C LEU A 50 -14.41 -5.20 2.62
N ASN A 51 -13.12 -5.08 2.91
CA ASN A 51 -12.51 -5.40 4.22
C ASN A 51 -11.69 -4.25 4.83
N GLY A 52 -11.38 -3.20 4.05
CA GLY A 52 -10.52 -2.08 4.44
C GLY A 52 -11.21 -1.04 5.33
N HIS A 53 -11.98 -1.47 6.33
CA HIS A 53 -12.70 -0.58 7.25
C HIS A 53 -11.79 0.34 8.07
N TYR A 54 -10.50 0.01 8.15
CA TYR A 54 -9.47 0.82 8.78
C TYR A 54 -8.97 1.98 7.91
N LEU A 55 -9.30 1.99 6.61
CA LEU A 55 -8.93 3.04 5.68
C LEU A 55 -10.02 4.13 5.69
N PRO A 56 -9.74 5.35 6.15
CA PRO A 56 -10.77 6.38 6.24
C PRO A 56 -11.22 6.92 4.85
N SER A 57 -10.44 6.66 3.79
CA SER A 57 -10.78 7.01 2.42
C SER A 57 -9.95 6.21 1.41
N MET A 58 -10.58 5.69 0.36
CA MET A 58 -9.87 5.04 -0.77
C MET A 58 -8.83 5.95 -1.44
N ARG A 59 -8.98 7.28 -1.35
CA ARG A 59 -7.97 8.23 -1.84
C ARG A 59 -6.58 7.99 -1.23
N ILE A 60 -6.51 7.51 0.02
CA ILE A 60 -5.23 7.21 0.68
C ILE A 60 -4.55 6.01 0.00
N PHE A 61 -5.35 5.00 -0.39
CA PHE A 61 -4.85 3.88 -1.17
C PHE A 61 -4.38 4.34 -2.55
N ASP A 62 -5.17 5.15 -3.25
CA ASP A 62 -4.82 5.69 -4.58
C ASP A 62 -3.47 6.44 -4.52
N GLU A 63 -3.30 7.32 -3.53
CA GLU A 63 -2.05 8.06 -3.31
C GLU A 63 -0.85 7.16 -2.98
N ALA A 64 -1.07 6.11 -2.17
CA ALA A 64 -0.04 5.13 -1.88
C ALA A 64 0.33 4.32 -3.13
N TRP A 65 -0.66 3.99 -3.98
CA TRP A 65 -0.47 3.26 -5.22
C TRP A 65 0.33 4.05 -6.24
N GLU A 66 0.03 5.33 -6.43
CA GLU A 66 0.80 6.20 -7.32
C GLU A 66 2.27 6.28 -6.90
N LYS A 67 2.54 6.41 -5.59
CA LYS A 67 3.92 6.40 -5.06
C LYS A 67 4.62 5.06 -5.30
N TYR A 68 3.90 3.95 -5.21
CA TYR A 68 4.41 2.62 -5.52
C TYR A 68 4.83 2.52 -6.99
N LEU A 69 3.94 2.92 -7.92
CA LEU A 69 4.23 2.94 -9.35
C LEU A 69 5.44 3.82 -9.68
N PHE A 70 5.49 5.04 -9.13
CA PHE A 70 6.62 5.95 -9.33
C PHE A 70 7.94 5.36 -8.81
N GLN A 71 7.93 4.64 -7.69
CA GLN A 71 9.13 4.01 -7.16
C GLN A 71 9.60 2.81 -8.01
N GLU A 72 8.68 1.99 -8.52
CA GLU A 72 9.03 0.90 -9.43
C GLU A 72 9.48 1.41 -10.79
N GLU A 73 8.89 2.50 -11.30
CA GLU A 73 9.30 3.16 -12.54
C GLU A 73 10.72 3.75 -12.41
N LYS A 74 11.03 4.46 -11.32
CA LYS A 74 12.38 4.98 -11.06
C LYS A 74 13.46 3.90 -11.05
N LYS A 75 13.16 2.69 -10.59
CA LYS A 75 14.11 1.57 -10.65
C LYS A 75 14.39 1.11 -12.07
N ASN A 76 13.39 1.16 -12.95
CA ASN A 76 13.54 0.74 -14.34
C ASN A 76 14.42 1.70 -15.15
N TYR A 77 14.50 2.97 -14.76
CA TYR A 77 15.33 4.00 -15.41
C TYR A 77 16.74 4.17 -14.83
N SER A 78 17.08 3.47 -13.75
CA SER A 78 18.37 3.62 -13.07
C SER A 78 19.46 2.65 -13.55
N TYR A 79 19.32 2.10 -14.76
CA TYR A 79 20.27 1.18 -15.39
C TYR A 79 21.10 1.85 -16.48
#